data_AF-A0A7S3FAN4-F1
#
_entry.id   AF-A0A7S3FAN4-F1
#
_cell.length_a   1.000
_cell.length_b   1.000
_cell.length_c   1.000
_cell.angle_alpha   90.00
_cell.angle_beta   90.00
_cell.angle_gamma   90.00
#
_symmetry.space_group_name_H-M   'P 1'
#
loop_
_entity.id
_entity.type
_entity.pdbx_description
1 polymer ?
#
loop_
_entity_poly.entity_id
_entity_poly.type
_entity_poly.pdbx_seq_one_letter_code
_entity_poly.pdbx_strand_id
1 'polypeptide(L)'
;VIKVVGVGGGGGNAVNRMIQFGTDMSDAVEYWTINTDIQALDSSLSPNRLGLGAGTSRGLGAGGNPDMGAMAAEESYEQIAKMVSGSDMVFVVGGMGGGTGSGAAPVVAEAAKAAGCLTVGVV
;
A
#
# COMPACT_ATOMS: atom_id res chain seq x y z
N VAL A 1 -10.97 -7.69 -11.08
CA VAL A 1 -9.95 -6.63 -11.32
C VAL A 1 -8.66 -6.98 -10.58
N ILE A 2 -7.50 -6.69 -11.16
CA ILE A 2 -6.18 -6.86 -10.51
C ILE A 2 -5.79 -5.52 -9.85
N LYS A 3 -5.39 -5.56 -8.58
CA LYS A 3 -4.86 -4.38 -7.87
C LYS A 3 -3.37 -4.54 -7.55
N VAL A 4 -2.61 -3.47 -7.72
CA VAL A 4 -1.21 -3.38 -7.29
C VAL A 4 -1.11 -2.31 -6.22
N VAL A 5 -0.74 -2.72 -5.01
CA VAL A 5 -0.71 -1.87 -3.82
C VAL A 5 0.73 -1.66 -3.37
N GLY A 6 1.26 -0.47 -3.60
CA GLY A 6 2.58 -0.05 -3.12
C GLY A 6 2.49 0.42 -1.66
N VAL A 7 3.22 -0.25 -0.77
CA VAL A 7 3.21 0.02 0.67
C VAL A 7 4.50 0.72 1.11
N GLY A 8 4.34 1.89 1.72
CA GLY A 8 5.45 2.73 2.16
C GLY A 8 6.23 3.37 1.01
N GLY A 9 7.35 4.04 1.32
CA GLY A 9 8.13 4.77 0.32
C GLY A 9 8.70 3.89 -0.80
N GLY A 10 9.29 2.74 -0.44
CA GLY A 10 9.84 1.79 -1.42
C GLY A 10 8.77 1.22 -2.35
N GLY A 11 7.65 0.74 -1.78
CA GLY A 11 6.52 0.23 -2.55
C GLY A 11 5.88 1.29 -3.44
N GLY A 12 5.67 2.50 -2.93
CA GLY A 12 5.15 3.63 -3.71
C GLY A 12 6.07 4.02 -4.87
N ASN A 13 7.39 4.00 -4.66
CA ASN A 13 8.35 4.25 -5.74
C ASN A 13 8.33 3.14 -6.80
N ALA A 14 8.16 1.88 -6.40
CA ALA A 14 8.01 0.77 -7.33
C ALA A 14 6.73 0.93 -8.18
N VAL A 15 5.61 1.28 -7.55
CA VAL A 15 4.34 1.58 -8.27
C VAL A 15 4.51 2.75 -9.24
N ASN A 16 5.16 3.85 -8.82
CA ASN A 16 5.44 4.97 -9.71
C ASN A 16 6.22 4.53 -10.96
N ARG A 17 7.23 3.67 -10.80
CA ARG A 17 7.97 3.10 -11.94
C ARG A 17 7.08 2.22 -12.82
N MET A 18 6.23 1.37 -12.23
CA MET A 18 5.28 0.55 -12.99
C MET A 18 4.33 1.40 -13.84
N ILE A 19 3.84 2.52 -13.30
CA ILE A 19 2.98 3.46 -14.04
C ILE A 19 3.76 4.15 -15.17
N GLN A 20 5.00 4.58 -14.91
CA GLN A 20 5.82 5.27 -15.91
C GLN A 20 6.22 4.39 -17.09
N PHE A 21 6.50 3.10 -16.84
CA PHE A 21 6.99 2.17 -17.86
C PHE A 21 5.92 1.22 -18.40
N GLY A 22 4.80 1.06 -17.71
CA GLY A 22 3.73 0.09 -18.03
C GLY A 22 2.57 0.74 -18.76
N THR A 23 2.79 1.25 -19.97
CA THR A 23 1.75 1.93 -20.78
C THR A 23 0.68 0.99 -21.38
N ASP A 24 0.91 -0.32 -21.42
CA ASP A 24 0.02 -1.27 -22.13
C ASP A 24 -0.95 -2.07 -21.22
N MET A 25 -0.90 -1.85 -19.89
CA MET A 25 -1.74 -2.60 -18.92
C MET A 25 -2.68 -1.70 -18.07
N SER A 26 -2.80 -0.42 -18.41
CA SER A 26 -3.55 0.58 -17.62
C SER A 26 -5.02 0.23 -17.42
N ASP A 27 -5.63 -0.50 -18.37
CA ASP A 27 -7.06 -0.82 -18.30
C ASP A 27 -7.34 -2.09 -17.48
N ALA A 28 -6.31 -2.91 -17.23
CA ALA A 28 -6.44 -4.19 -16.52
C ALA A 28 -5.96 -4.13 -15.06
N VAL A 29 -5.15 -3.11 -14.71
CA VAL A 29 -4.49 -3.00 -13.41
C VAL A 29 -4.83 -1.68 -12.74
N GLU A 30 -5.34 -1.78 -11.52
CA GLU A 30 -5.61 -0.61 -10.68
C GLU A 30 -4.46 -0.42 -9.70
N TYR A 31 -3.77 0.72 -9.82
CA TYR A 31 -2.64 1.07 -8.96
C TYR A 31 -3.10 1.82 -7.71
N TRP A 32 -2.50 1.47 -6.58
CA TRP A 32 -2.68 2.08 -5.28
C TRP A 32 -1.33 2.35 -4.63
N THR A 33 -1.20 3.50 -3.97
CA THR A 33 -0.07 3.78 -3.08
C THR A 33 -0.59 4.07 -1.68
N ILE A 34 -0.03 3.41 -0.67
CA ILE A 34 -0.41 3.61 0.72
C ILE A 34 0.82 3.94 1.55
N ASN A 35 0.71 4.92 2.44
CA ASN A 35 1.85 5.35 3.26
C ASN A 35 1.38 6.08 4.53
N THR A 36 2.23 6.09 5.56
CA THR A 36 2.05 6.92 6.76
C THR A 36 2.62 8.34 6.57
N ASP A 37 3.46 8.52 5.55
CA ASP A 37 4.01 9.83 5.16
C ASP A 37 3.14 10.46 4.07
N ILE A 38 2.48 11.57 4.41
CA ILE A 38 1.58 12.29 3.49
C ILE A 38 2.38 12.96 2.36
N GLN A 39 3.56 13.50 2.66
CA GLN A 39 4.39 14.16 1.64
C GLN A 39 4.82 13.16 0.57
N ALA A 40 5.17 11.94 0.99
CA ALA A 40 5.45 10.86 0.06
C ALA A 40 4.22 10.48 -0.79
N LEU A 41 3.01 10.45 -0.20
CA LEU A 41 1.78 10.18 -0.95
C LEU A 41 1.44 11.26 -1.96
N ASP A 42 1.63 12.53 -1.62
CA ASP A 42 1.35 13.65 -2.52
C ASP A 42 2.19 13.59 -3.80
N SER A 43 3.42 13.07 -3.69
CA SER A 43 4.33 12.84 -4.81
C SER A 43 4.03 11.56 -5.63
N SER A 44 3.04 10.75 -5.25
CA SER A 44 2.74 9.52 -5.98
C SER A 44 2.04 9.81 -7.31
N LEU A 45 2.44 9.06 -8.34
CA LEU A 45 1.80 9.04 -9.66
C LEU A 45 0.54 8.16 -9.68
N SER A 46 0.33 7.37 -8.62
CA SER A 46 -0.85 6.53 -8.50
C SER A 46 -2.12 7.40 -8.42
N PRO A 47 -3.16 7.10 -9.21
CA PRO A 47 -4.44 7.80 -9.13
C PRO A 47 -5.13 7.52 -7.79
N ASN A 48 -4.92 6.33 -7.21
CA ASN A 48 -5.49 5.95 -5.94
C ASN A 48 -4.44 5.97 -4.82
N ARG A 49 -4.77 6.62 -3.71
CA ARG A 49 -3.86 6.88 -2.59
C ARG A 49 -4.58 6.71 -1.27
N LEU A 50 -3.91 6.14 -0.27
CA LEU A 50 -4.44 6.01 1.09
C LEU A 50 -3.37 6.40 2.12
N GLY A 51 -3.68 7.42 2.93
CA GLY A 51 -2.91 7.73 4.13
C GLY A 51 -3.20 6.73 5.24
N LEU A 52 -2.15 6.22 5.88
CA LEU A 52 -2.25 5.28 6.99
C LEU A 52 -1.99 5.97 8.33
N GLY A 53 -2.79 5.59 9.33
CA GLY A 53 -2.58 5.98 10.73
C GLY A 53 -2.55 7.50 10.92
N ALA A 54 -3.63 8.17 10.53
CA ALA A 54 -3.75 9.63 10.68
C ALA A 54 -3.60 10.06 12.15
N GLY A 55 -4.07 9.25 13.10
CA GLY A 55 -3.85 9.44 14.52
C GLY A 55 -2.44 9.05 14.97
N THR A 56 -1.96 7.88 14.52
CA THR A 56 -0.68 7.30 14.96
C THR A 56 0.55 8.06 14.47
N SER A 57 0.61 8.36 13.16
CA SER A 57 1.78 8.98 12.52
C SER A 57 1.64 10.50 12.35
N ARG A 58 0.40 11.03 12.41
CA ARG A 58 0.08 12.43 12.07
C ARG A 58 0.62 12.86 10.70
N GLY A 59 0.75 11.91 9.79
CA GLY A 59 1.24 12.14 8.43
C GLY A 59 2.76 12.31 8.29
N LEU A 60 3.53 12.05 9.35
CA LEU A 60 4.99 12.24 9.38
C LEU A 60 5.79 10.96 9.06
N GLY A 61 5.10 9.85 8.79
CA GLY A 61 5.75 8.56 8.56
C GLY A 61 5.95 7.73 9.84
N ALA A 62 6.40 6.48 9.67
CA ALA A 62 6.62 5.53 10.76
C ALA A 62 8.04 5.63 11.40
N GLY A 63 8.88 6.55 10.94
CA GLY A 63 10.21 6.80 11.53
C GLY A 63 11.17 5.59 11.51
N GLY A 64 11.01 4.68 10.55
CA GLY A 64 11.80 3.44 10.49
C GLY A 64 11.37 2.34 11.45
N ASN A 65 10.33 2.56 12.28
CA ASN A 65 9.82 1.58 13.22
C ASN A 65 8.70 0.72 12.58
N PRO A 66 8.87 -0.61 12.41
CA PRO A 66 7.85 -1.49 11.86
C PRO A 66 6.58 -1.54 12.72
N ASP A 67 6.68 -1.52 14.05
CA ASP A 67 5.52 -1.60 14.93
C ASP A 67 4.59 -0.38 14.73
N MET A 68 5.19 0.80 14.56
CA MET A 68 4.44 2.01 14.20
C MET A 68 3.75 1.88 12.83
N GLY A 69 4.38 1.21 11.87
CA GLY A 69 3.79 0.92 10.57
C GLY A 69 2.61 -0.04 10.65
N ALA A 70 2.73 -1.09 11.47
CA ALA A 70 1.67 -2.07 11.72
C ALA A 70 0.47 -1.41 12.42
N MET A 71 0.71 -0.68 13.52
CA MET A 71 -0.34 0.06 14.24
C MET A 71 -1.10 1.03 13.33
N ALA A 72 -0.38 1.76 12.47
CA ALA A 72 -1.01 2.68 11.52
C ALA A 72 -1.89 1.96 10.48
N ALA A 73 -1.48 0.77 10.04
CA ALA A 73 -2.26 -0.05 9.12
C ALA A 73 -3.48 -0.67 9.80
N GLU A 74 -3.34 -1.15 11.04
CA GLU A 74 -4.43 -1.66 11.87
C GLU A 74 -5.48 -0.58 12.16
N GLU A 75 -5.05 0.64 12.51
CA GLU A 75 -5.93 1.81 12.67
C GLU A 75 -6.74 2.07 11.38
N SER A 76 -6.15 1.80 10.22
CA SER A 76 -6.74 2.05 8.91
C SER A 76 -7.36 0.81 8.27
N TYR A 77 -7.53 -0.29 9.02
CA TYR A 77 -7.86 -1.60 8.47
C TYR A 77 -9.15 -1.61 7.65
N GLU A 78 -10.21 -0.93 8.12
CA GLU A 78 -11.48 -0.85 7.37
C GLU A 78 -11.31 -0.17 6.01
N GLN A 79 -10.47 0.86 5.92
CA GLN A 79 -10.18 1.56 4.67
C GLN A 79 -9.37 0.66 3.72
N ILE A 80 -8.39 -0.09 4.25
CA ILE A 80 -7.61 -1.06 3.50
C ILE A 80 -8.51 -2.20 2.99
N ALA A 81 -9.38 -2.75 3.83
CA ALA A 81 -10.32 -3.81 3.46
C ALA A 81 -11.27 -3.35 2.36
N LYS A 82 -11.80 -2.13 2.46
CA LYS A 82 -12.62 -1.53 1.40
C LYS A 82 -11.83 -1.31 0.10
N MET A 83 -10.59 -0.86 0.21
CA MET A 83 -9.69 -0.65 -0.93
C MET A 83 -9.43 -1.95 -1.69
N VAL A 84 -9.19 -3.06 -1.01
CA VAL A 84 -8.86 -4.35 -1.66
C VAL A 84 -10.09 -5.16 -2.08
N SER A 85 -11.27 -4.87 -1.53
CA SER A 85 -12.52 -5.56 -1.85
C SER A 85 -12.86 -5.52 -3.36
N GLY A 86 -13.52 -6.59 -3.84
CA GLY A 86 -13.94 -6.74 -5.24
C GLY A 86 -12.82 -7.04 -6.23
N SER A 87 -11.59 -7.27 -5.74
CA SER A 87 -10.44 -7.63 -6.56
C SER A 87 -10.34 -9.14 -6.69
N ASP A 88 -9.95 -9.63 -7.86
CA ASP A 88 -9.65 -11.06 -8.04
C ASP A 88 -8.26 -11.38 -7.48
N MET A 89 -7.33 -10.42 -7.65
CA MET A 89 -5.93 -10.56 -7.29
C MET A 89 -5.37 -9.24 -6.78
N VAL A 90 -4.54 -9.32 -5.73
CA VAL A 90 -3.87 -8.16 -5.12
C VAL A 90 -2.37 -8.45 -5.01
N PHE A 91 -1.57 -7.61 -5.66
CA PHE A 91 -0.12 -7.57 -5.47
C PHE A 91 0.20 -6.57 -4.36
N VAL A 92 0.79 -7.05 -3.27
CA VAL A 92 1.30 -6.20 -2.19
C VAL A 92 2.78 -5.98 -2.43
N VAL A 93 3.14 -4.77 -2.84
CA VAL A 93 4.50 -4.37 -3.18
C VAL A 93 5.07 -3.54 -2.03
N GLY A 94 6.03 -4.08 -1.29
CA GLY A 94 6.65 -3.40 -0.15
C GLY A 94 8.16 -3.27 -0.34
N GLY A 95 8.77 -2.29 0.33
CA GLY A 95 10.21 -2.29 0.56
C GLY A 95 10.48 -2.66 2.01
N MET A 96 11.16 -3.78 2.25
CA MET A 96 11.46 -4.26 3.61
C MET A 96 12.63 -3.50 4.24
N GLY A 97 12.69 -3.50 5.57
CA GLY A 97 13.73 -2.85 6.37
C GLY A 97 13.38 -1.44 6.87
N GLY A 98 12.34 -0.80 6.32
CA GLY A 98 11.78 0.46 6.84
C GLY A 98 10.64 0.24 7.83
N GLY A 99 10.00 1.33 8.29
CA GLY A 99 8.87 1.24 9.22
C GLY A 99 7.55 0.88 8.52
N THR A 100 7.09 1.75 7.62
CA THR A 100 5.78 1.57 6.97
C THR A 100 5.70 0.31 6.11
N GLY A 101 6.70 0.08 5.24
CA GLY A 101 6.71 -1.09 4.37
C GLY A 101 6.69 -2.40 5.16
N SER A 102 7.60 -2.56 6.12
CA SER A 102 7.73 -3.78 6.90
C SER A 102 6.53 -4.04 7.83
N GLY A 103 5.98 -2.99 8.43
CA GLY A 103 4.86 -3.12 9.36
C GLY A 103 3.49 -3.21 8.70
N ALA A 104 3.23 -2.38 7.68
CA ALA A 104 1.91 -2.29 7.07
C ALA A 104 1.66 -3.34 5.98
N ALA A 105 2.70 -3.82 5.27
CA ALA A 105 2.50 -4.77 4.17
C ALA A 105 1.85 -6.09 4.61
N PRO A 106 2.23 -6.70 5.75
CA PRO A 106 1.54 -7.90 6.26
C PRO A 106 0.05 -7.66 6.53
N VAL A 107 -0.31 -6.53 7.15
CA VAL A 107 -1.70 -6.15 7.47
C VAL A 107 -2.53 -5.98 6.20
N VAL A 108 -1.95 -5.38 5.15
CA VAL A 108 -2.60 -5.23 3.84
C VAL A 108 -2.82 -6.58 3.16
N ALA A 109 -1.82 -7.46 3.21
CA ALA A 109 -1.92 -8.80 2.66
C ALA A 109 -3.00 -9.62 3.38
N GLU A 110 -3.10 -9.48 4.70
CA GLU A 110 -4.16 -10.10 5.51
C GLU A 110 -5.55 -9.58 5.12
N ALA A 111 -5.73 -8.26 5.01
CA ALA A 111 -6.99 -7.67 4.57
C ALA A 111 -7.41 -8.16 3.17
N ALA A 112 -6.48 -8.24 2.22
CA ALA A 112 -6.75 -8.76 0.88
C ALA A 112 -7.15 -10.24 0.92
N LYS A 113 -6.44 -11.06 1.70
CA LYS A 113 -6.75 -12.48 1.87
C LYS A 113 -8.11 -12.69 2.53
N ALA A 114 -8.43 -11.91 3.56
CA ALA A 114 -9.74 -11.95 4.24
C ALA A 114 -10.88 -11.54 3.31
N ALA A 115 -10.63 -10.63 2.36
CA ALA A 115 -11.58 -10.25 1.31
C ALA A 115 -11.72 -11.30 0.19
N GLY A 116 -11.02 -12.43 0.26
CA GLY A 116 -11.10 -13.52 -0.73
C GLY A 116 -10.25 -13.31 -1.99
N CYS A 117 -9.34 -12.34 -1.98
CA CYS A 117 -8.45 -12.07 -3.11
C CYS A 117 -7.31 -13.09 -3.18
N LEU A 118 -6.83 -13.42 -4.39
CA LEU A 118 -5.53 -14.05 -4.55
C LEU A 118 -4.42 -13.04 -4.24
N THR A 119 -3.72 -13.23 -3.12
CA THR A 119 -2.73 -12.25 -2.62
C THR A 119 -1.30 -12.68 -2.91
N VAL A 120 -0.52 -11.81 -3.55
CA VAL A 120 0.89 -12.05 -3.90
C VAL A 120 1.76 -10.94 -3.29
N GLY A 121 2.81 -11.31 -2.56
CA GLY A 121 3.79 -10.37 -2.01
C GLY A 121 5.01 -10.20 -2.93
N VAL A 122 5.43 -8.96 -3.14
CA VAL A 122 6.68 -8.59 -3.84
C VAL A 122 7.44 -7.62 -2.96
N VAL A 123 8.55 -8.05 -2.36
CA VAL A 123 9.18 -7.40 -1.20
C VAL A 123 10.69 -7.28 -1.29
#